data_AF-A0A7V9NJE7-F1
#
_entry.id   AF-A0A7V9NJE7-F1
#
_cell.length_a   1.000
_cell.length_b   1.000
_cell.length_c   1.000
_cell.angle_alpha   90.00
_cell.angle_beta   90.00
_cell.angle_gamma   90.00
#
_symmetry.space_group_name_H-M   'P 1'
#
loop_
_entity.id
_entity.type
_entity.pdbx_description
1 polymer ?
#
loop_
_entity_poly.entity_id
_entity_poly.type
_entity_poly.pdbx_seq_one_letter_code
_entity_poly.pdbx_strand_id
1 'polypeptide(L)'
;MGEVAPSGSDGLLARSGWSRFWLNRLFPVVNLGPSPDLNRAAAARPAMEAIWAPAGLLPINGVRWEQTGPDRARITVPSEIEPVVIDLTLAGTGSVVALTTMRWTDANPEKTFAWQPFGGTVHAGGTFDGFTIPTMVRIGNHFGTEDYHPFFQAEITRARYR
;
A
#
# COMPACT_ATOMS: atom_id res chain seq x y z
N MET A 1 -25.94 -16.23 15.16
CA MET A 1 -25.59 -16.15 13.73
C MET A 1 -24.07 -16.09 13.68
N GLY A 2 -23.39 -17.02 13.01
CA GLY A 2 -21.93 -17.04 12.98
C GLY A 2 -21.39 -15.80 12.26
N GLU A 3 -20.33 -15.22 12.79
CA GLU A 3 -19.69 -14.03 12.23
C GLU A 3 -19.20 -14.33 10.80
N VAL A 4 -19.52 -13.46 9.83
CA VAL A 4 -19.03 -13.59 8.46
C VAL A 4 -17.64 -12.96 8.41
N ALA A 5 -16.61 -13.79 8.34
CA ALA A 5 -15.23 -13.35 8.33
C ALA A 5 -14.63 -13.46 6.90
N PRO A 6 -14.24 -12.35 6.27
CA PRO A 6 -13.43 -12.41 5.07
C PRO A 6 -12.02 -12.91 5.43
N SER A 7 -11.44 -13.69 4.53
CA SER A 7 -10.05 -14.13 4.64
C SER A 7 -9.45 -14.17 3.24
N GLY A 8 -8.16 -13.91 3.10
CA GLY A 8 -7.55 -13.87 1.78
C GLY A 8 -6.20 -13.19 1.74
N SER A 9 -5.73 -13.02 0.52
CA SER A 9 -4.49 -12.32 0.23
C SER A 9 -4.53 -11.82 -1.22
N ASP A 10 -3.93 -10.67 -1.43
CA ASP A 10 -3.44 -10.21 -2.71
C ASP A 10 -1.93 -10.01 -2.63
N GLY A 11 -1.27 -9.93 -3.79
CA GLY A 11 0.16 -9.71 -3.83
C GLY A 11 0.75 -9.81 -5.23
N LEU A 12 2.06 -9.60 -5.30
CA LEU A 12 2.87 -9.68 -6.51
C LEU A 12 4.17 -10.41 -6.21
N LEU A 13 4.49 -11.45 -6.98
CA LEU A 13 5.73 -12.20 -6.87
C LEU A 13 6.16 -12.69 -8.25
N ALA A 14 7.44 -12.53 -8.62
CA ALA A 14 7.96 -12.99 -9.91
C ALA A 14 7.07 -12.55 -11.09
N ARG A 15 6.74 -11.25 -11.13
CA ARG A 15 5.83 -10.61 -12.09
C ARG A 15 4.41 -11.19 -12.14
N SER A 16 4.00 -11.98 -11.16
CA SER A 16 2.70 -12.66 -11.11
C SER A 16 1.88 -12.14 -9.95
N GLY A 17 0.82 -11.40 -10.27
CA GLY A 17 -0.14 -10.86 -9.32
C GLY A 17 -1.24 -11.88 -9.00
N TRP A 18 -1.80 -11.79 -7.80
CA TRP A 18 -3.00 -12.53 -7.43
C TRP A 18 -3.91 -11.67 -6.55
N SER A 19 -5.20 -12.01 -6.56
CA SER A 19 -6.15 -11.55 -5.55
C SER A 19 -7.11 -12.69 -5.24
N ARG A 20 -7.11 -13.13 -3.99
CA ARG A 20 -7.88 -14.29 -3.56
C ARG A 20 -8.53 -14.02 -2.21
N PHE A 21 -9.86 -14.03 -2.18
CA PHE A 21 -10.64 -13.78 -0.97
C PHE A 21 -11.80 -14.76 -0.86
N TRP A 22 -12.04 -15.21 0.36
CA TRP A 22 -13.05 -16.19 0.74
C TRP A 22 -13.88 -15.66 1.91
N LEU A 23 -15.17 -15.99 1.92
CA LEU A 23 -16.03 -15.85 3.09
C LEU A 23 -15.99 -17.13 3.90
N ASN A 24 -15.69 -17.01 5.19
CA ASN A 24 -15.60 -18.12 6.14
C ASN A 24 -14.68 -19.26 5.66
N ARG A 25 -13.69 -18.94 4.81
CA ARG A 25 -12.79 -19.88 4.12
C ARG A 25 -13.47 -20.93 3.23
N LEU A 26 -14.77 -20.81 2.97
CA LEU A 26 -15.56 -21.80 2.23
C LEU A 26 -15.99 -21.29 0.85
N PHE A 27 -16.45 -20.04 0.79
CA PHE A 27 -17.03 -19.49 -0.44
C PHE A 27 -16.04 -18.48 -1.07
N PRO A 28 -15.43 -18.79 -2.22
CA PRO A 28 -14.57 -17.82 -2.90
C PRO A 28 -15.42 -16.65 -3.41
N VAL A 29 -15.00 -15.43 -3.08
CA VAL A 29 -15.63 -14.19 -3.55
C VAL A 29 -14.74 -13.49 -4.57
N VAL A 30 -13.42 -13.65 -4.44
CA VAL A 30 -12.44 -13.18 -5.42
C VAL A 30 -11.46 -14.32 -5.67
N ASN A 31 -11.23 -14.65 -6.94
CA ASN A 31 -10.20 -15.61 -7.34
C ASN A 31 -9.63 -15.18 -8.70
N LEU A 32 -8.72 -14.22 -8.66
CA LEU A 32 -8.07 -13.67 -9.84
C LEU A 32 -6.63 -14.18 -9.90
N GLY A 33 -6.28 -14.78 -11.04
CA GLY A 33 -4.91 -15.15 -11.39
C GLY A 33 -4.22 -14.04 -12.19
N PRO A 34 -2.93 -14.23 -12.53
CA PRO A 34 -2.13 -13.22 -13.19
C PRO A 34 -2.75 -12.74 -14.51
N SER A 35 -2.77 -11.43 -14.69
CA SER A 35 -3.10 -10.76 -15.96
C SER A 35 -2.24 -9.48 -16.06
N PRO A 36 -2.04 -8.91 -17.26
CA PRO A 36 -1.30 -7.66 -17.40
C PRO A 36 -1.82 -6.56 -16.46
N ASP A 37 -3.14 -6.40 -16.38
CA ASP A 37 -3.77 -5.42 -15.51
C ASP A 37 -3.62 -5.75 -14.03
N LEU A 38 -3.84 -7.01 -13.62
CA LEU A 38 -3.70 -7.41 -12.22
C LEU A 38 -2.25 -7.28 -11.75
N ASN A 39 -1.29 -7.69 -12.57
CA ASN A 39 0.13 -7.60 -12.26
C ASN A 39 0.55 -6.14 -12.04
N ARG A 40 0.06 -5.22 -12.89
CA ARG A 40 0.31 -3.80 -12.74
C ARG A 40 -0.40 -3.22 -11.51
N ALA A 41 -1.67 -3.57 -11.30
CA ALA A 41 -2.46 -3.12 -10.15
C ALA A 41 -1.89 -3.57 -8.80
N ALA A 42 -1.26 -4.75 -8.77
CA ALA A 42 -0.69 -5.34 -7.56
C ALA A 42 0.63 -4.68 -7.12
N ALA A 43 1.37 -4.01 -8.02
CA ALA A 43 2.69 -3.47 -7.70
C ALA A 43 2.68 -2.36 -6.64
N ALA A 44 1.64 -1.50 -6.65
CA ALA A 44 1.57 -0.34 -5.76
C ALA A 44 1.49 -0.72 -4.28
N ARG A 45 0.80 -1.83 -3.96
CA ARG A 45 0.50 -2.19 -2.58
C ARG A 45 1.76 -2.62 -1.80
N PRO A 46 2.54 -3.63 -2.23
CA PRO A 46 3.79 -3.99 -1.55
C PRO A 46 4.76 -2.82 -1.41
N ALA A 47 4.82 -1.94 -2.41
CA ALA A 47 5.66 -0.75 -2.36
C ALA A 47 5.21 0.25 -1.26
N MET A 48 3.90 0.46 -1.10
CA MET A 48 3.37 1.31 -0.02
C MET A 48 3.48 0.67 1.35
N GLU A 49 3.29 -0.65 1.45
CA GLU A 49 3.41 -1.39 2.72
C GLU A 49 4.86 -1.44 3.24
N ALA A 50 5.85 -1.07 2.41
CA ALA A 50 7.25 -0.93 2.81
C ALA A 50 7.47 0.14 3.90
N ILE A 51 6.49 1.02 4.18
CA ILE A 51 6.51 1.89 5.37
C ILE A 51 6.60 1.12 6.69
N TRP A 52 6.20 -0.17 6.71
CA TRP A 52 6.38 -1.05 7.86
C TRP A 52 7.70 -1.82 7.86
N ALA A 53 8.49 -1.72 6.78
CA ALA A 53 9.82 -2.30 6.66
C ALA A 53 10.82 -1.22 6.18
N PRO A 54 11.08 -0.18 6.99
CA PRO A 54 11.80 1.02 6.55
C PRO A 54 13.23 0.74 6.06
N ALA A 55 13.89 -0.32 6.54
CA ALA A 55 15.18 -0.76 6.00
C ALA A 55 15.10 -1.16 4.52
N GLY A 56 13.94 -1.65 4.07
CA GLY A 56 13.65 -1.95 2.66
C GLY A 56 13.65 -0.70 1.78
N LEU A 57 13.39 0.48 2.34
CA LEU A 57 13.36 1.74 1.61
C LEU A 57 14.73 2.41 1.45
N LEU A 58 15.82 1.79 1.92
CA LEU A 58 17.16 2.39 1.80
C LEU A 58 17.67 2.40 0.35
N PRO A 59 18.49 3.39 -0.04
CA PRO A 59 19.07 3.48 -1.39
C PRO A 59 19.87 2.25 -1.83
N ILE A 60 20.46 1.51 -0.89
CA ILE A 60 21.17 0.25 -1.18
C ILE A 60 20.27 -0.81 -1.83
N ASN A 61 18.95 -0.73 -1.62
CA ASN A 61 17.95 -1.60 -2.25
C ASN A 61 17.44 -1.04 -3.60
N GLY A 62 18.09 0.00 -4.14
CA GLY A 62 17.72 0.63 -5.41
C GLY A 62 16.58 1.67 -5.30
N VAL A 63 16.11 1.96 -4.08
CA VAL A 63 15.08 2.98 -3.83
C VAL A 63 15.69 4.37 -4.00
N ARG A 64 15.06 5.22 -4.81
CA ARG A 64 15.50 6.61 -4.97
C ARG A 64 14.67 7.52 -4.09
N TRP A 65 15.33 8.43 -3.38
CA TRP A 65 14.70 9.45 -2.56
C TRP A 65 14.96 10.83 -3.17
N GLU A 66 13.92 11.65 -3.19
CA GLU A 66 13.95 13.03 -3.63
C GLU A 66 13.20 13.87 -2.60
N GLN A 67 13.79 14.96 -2.12
CA GLN A 67 13.08 15.91 -1.29
C GLN A 67 12.28 16.86 -2.19
N THR A 68 10.95 16.82 -2.07
CA THR A 68 10.03 17.61 -2.91
C THR A 68 9.43 18.81 -2.17
N GLY A 69 9.75 18.97 -0.88
CA GLY A 69 9.32 20.08 -0.03
C GLY A 69 9.96 20.04 1.36
N PRO A 70 9.62 20.99 2.25
CA PRO A 70 10.15 21.02 3.62
C PRO A 70 9.75 19.80 4.46
N ASP A 71 8.56 19.25 4.20
CA ASP A 71 7.95 18.11 4.88
C ASP A 71 7.54 17.00 3.89
N ARG A 72 8.10 17.04 2.67
CA ARG A 72 7.73 16.13 1.58
C ARG A 72 8.93 15.44 0.96
N ALA A 73 8.75 14.15 0.71
CA ALA A 73 9.70 13.34 -0.02
C ALA A 73 8.98 12.50 -1.07
N ARG A 74 9.61 12.30 -2.21
CA ARG A 74 9.21 11.33 -3.22
C ARG A 74 10.15 10.15 -3.16
N ILE A 75 9.60 8.95 -3.09
CA ILE A 75 10.35 7.71 -3.20
C ILE A 75 9.98 6.98 -4.47
N THR A 76 10.98 6.45 -5.17
CA THR A 76 10.79 5.56 -6.31
C THR A 76 11.26 4.18 -5.91
N VAL A 77 10.32 3.27 -5.70
CA VAL A 77 10.57 1.89 -5.29
C VAL A 77 10.70 1.01 -6.54
N PRO A 78 11.80 0.25 -6.71
CA PRO A 78 11.93 -0.67 -7.82
C PRO A 78 10.87 -1.78 -7.72
N SER A 79 10.32 -2.18 -8.87
CA SER A 79 9.36 -3.27 -8.98
C SER A 79 9.61 -4.01 -10.27
N GLU A 80 9.30 -5.31 -10.27
CA GLU A 80 9.50 -6.17 -11.44
C GLU A 80 8.52 -5.85 -12.57
N ILE A 81 7.44 -5.10 -12.33
CA ILE A 81 6.51 -4.67 -13.37
C ILE A 81 6.95 -3.32 -13.93
N GLU A 82 6.85 -2.29 -13.09
CA GLU A 82 7.30 -0.93 -13.33
C GLU A 82 7.58 -0.26 -11.98
N PRO A 83 8.52 0.70 -11.91
CA PRO A 83 8.82 1.39 -10.65
C PRO A 83 7.58 2.09 -10.08
N VAL A 84 7.41 2.01 -8.76
CA VAL A 84 6.30 2.67 -8.06
C VAL A 84 6.81 3.97 -7.44
N VAL A 85 6.16 5.08 -7.79
CA VAL A 85 6.46 6.40 -7.22
C VAL A 85 5.48 6.66 -6.08
N ILE A 86 5.99 6.97 -4.90
CA ILE A 86 5.20 7.28 -3.71
C ILE A 86 5.62 8.65 -3.19
N ASP A 87 4.66 9.55 -3.05
CA ASP A 87 4.84 10.85 -2.40
C ASP A 87 4.47 10.71 -0.91
N LEU A 88 5.42 11.07 -0.05
CA LEU A 88 5.31 11.02 1.41
C LEU A 88 5.15 12.44 1.97
N THR A 89 4.31 12.57 2.99
CA THR A 89 4.32 13.71 3.91
C THR A 89 4.86 13.24 5.25
N LEU A 90 5.80 14.01 5.80
CA LEU A 90 6.54 13.67 7.02
C LEU A 90 6.25 14.68 8.12
N ALA A 91 6.14 14.22 9.36
CA ALA A 91 6.18 15.09 10.53
C ALA A 91 7.58 15.67 10.72
N GLY A 92 7.72 16.72 11.55
CA GLY A 92 9.04 17.28 11.92
C GLY A 92 9.99 16.28 12.59
N THR A 93 9.47 15.16 13.08
CA THR A 93 10.25 14.03 13.62
C THR A 93 10.76 13.06 12.55
N GLY A 94 10.41 13.26 11.28
CA GLY A 94 10.67 12.35 10.17
C GLY A 94 9.67 11.19 10.03
N SER A 95 8.66 11.09 10.91
CA SER A 95 7.63 10.05 10.83
C SER A 95 6.68 10.28 9.65
N VAL A 96 6.31 9.23 8.92
CA VAL A 96 5.31 9.32 7.85
C VAL A 96 3.93 9.65 8.43
N VAL A 97 3.29 10.70 7.93
CA VAL A 97 1.92 11.11 8.32
C VAL A 97 0.90 10.91 7.19
N ALA A 98 1.35 10.93 5.94
CA ALA A 98 0.55 10.57 4.78
C ALA A 98 1.43 10.01 3.67
N LEU A 99 0.82 9.21 2.80
CA LEU A 99 1.45 8.68 1.60
C LEU A 99 0.44 8.61 0.46
N THR A 100 0.89 8.88 -0.76
CA THR A 100 0.07 8.77 -1.97
C THR A 100 0.89 8.24 -3.13
N THR A 101 0.22 7.57 -4.06
CA THR A 101 0.77 7.06 -5.32
C THR A 101 -0.33 7.08 -6.39
N MET A 102 0.04 6.79 -7.63
CA MET A 102 -0.91 6.45 -8.68
C MET A 102 -1.00 4.94 -8.75
N ARG A 103 -2.21 4.39 -8.64
CA ARG A 103 -2.49 2.96 -8.75
C ARG A 103 -3.23 2.66 -10.05
N TRP A 104 -2.79 1.63 -10.76
CA TRP A 104 -3.52 1.07 -11.88
C TRP A 104 -4.71 0.28 -11.35
N THR A 105 -5.93 0.71 -11.62
CA THR A 105 -7.15 0.05 -11.11
C THR A 105 -8.36 0.43 -11.95
N ASP A 106 -9.38 -0.43 -11.92
CA ASP A 106 -10.73 -0.22 -12.47
C ASP A 106 -11.74 0.27 -11.40
N ALA A 107 -11.25 0.72 -10.23
CA ALA A 107 -12.05 1.25 -9.13
C ALA A 107 -12.59 2.66 -9.41
N ASN A 108 -13.18 2.84 -10.59
CA ASN A 108 -13.91 4.00 -11.06
C ASN A 108 -15.35 3.61 -11.46
N PRO A 109 -16.23 4.60 -11.71
CA PRO A 109 -17.57 4.34 -12.23
C PRO A 109 -17.60 3.60 -13.56
N GLU A 110 -16.62 3.86 -14.44
CA GLU A 110 -16.55 3.30 -15.80
C GLU A 110 -16.14 1.81 -15.82
N LYS A 111 -15.59 1.28 -14.72
CA LYS A 111 -15.03 -0.08 -14.62
C LYS A 111 -13.96 -0.37 -15.67
N THR A 112 -13.15 0.64 -15.96
CA THR A 112 -12.02 0.54 -16.89
C THR A 112 -10.72 0.82 -16.19
N PHE A 113 -9.66 0.08 -16.54
CA PHE A 113 -8.38 0.29 -15.88
C PHE A 113 -7.78 1.65 -16.27
N ALA A 114 -7.41 2.41 -15.25
CA ALA A 114 -6.74 3.70 -15.38
C ALA A 114 -5.82 3.96 -14.19
N TRP A 115 -4.91 4.92 -14.35
CA TRP A 115 -4.13 5.46 -13.24
C TRP A 115 -5.00 6.37 -12.37
N GLN A 116 -5.15 6.00 -11.10
CA GLN A 116 -6.00 6.72 -10.15
C GLN A 116 -5.23 6.99 -8.85
N PRO A 117 -5.48 8.11 -8.16
CA PRO A 117 -4.84 8.39 -6.88
C PRO A 117 -5.16 7.29 -5.85
N PHE A 118 -4.15 6.86 -5.11
CA PHE A 118 -4.28 5.86 -4.06
C PHE A 118 -3.35 6.22 -2.92
N GLY A 119 -3.86 6.23 -1.70
CA GLY A 119 -3.12 6.82 -0.60
C GLY A 119 -3.91 6.85 0.69
N GLY A 120 -3.34 7.52 1.68
CA GLY A 120 -3.99 7.66 2.96
C GLY A 120 -3.11 8.29 4.03
N THR A 121 -3.59 8.20 5.26
CA THR A 121 -3.01 8.89 6.41
C THR A 121 -2.61 7.92 7.50
N VAL A 122 -1.59 8.33 8.26
CA VAL A 122 -1.08 7.65 9.45
C VAL A 122 -1.57 8.44 10.67
N HIS A 123 -2.18 7.73 11.61
CA HIS A 123 -2.79 8.30 12.81
C HIS A 123 -2.04 7.98 14.10
N ALA A 124 -1.17 6.97 14.08
CA ALA A 124 -0.30 6.62 15.18
C ALA A 124 0.97 5.95 14.65
N GLY A 125 2.05 6.06 15.42
CA GLY A 125 3.30 5.33 15.20
C GLY A 125 3.77 4.65 16.48
N GLY A 126 4.66 3.68 16.35
CA GLY A 126 5.23 2.95 17.46
C GLY A 126 6.61 2.40 17.13
N THR A 127 7.43 2.18 18.16
CA THR A 127 8.78 1.65 18.02
C THR A 127 8.84 0.19 18.43
N PHE A 128 9.38 -0.66 17.56
CA PHE A 128 9.55 -2.10 17.77
C PHE A 128 10.93 -2.51 17.29
N ASP A 129 11.70 -3.20 18.15
CA ASP A 129 13.06 -3.68 17.85
C ASP A 129 13.97 -2.59 17.20
N GLY A 130 13.81 -1.33 17.65
CA GLY A 130 14.58 -0.18 17.15
C GLY A 130 14.01 0.52 15.91
N PHE A 131 12.93 0.02 15.31
CA PHE A 131 12.26 0.63 14.16
C PHE A 131 11.00 1.37 14.57
N THR A 132 10.88 2.64 14.18
CA THR A 132 9.65 3.41 14.31
C THR A 132 8.84 3.29 13.03
N ILE A 133 7.62 2.76 13.15
CA ILE A 133 6.72 2.51 12.02
C ILE A 133 5.30 3.03 12.29
N PRO A 134 4.50 3.28 11.23
CA PRO A 134 3.06 3.50 11.37
C PRO A 134 2.37 2.34 12.07
N THR A 135 1.55 2.63 13.08
CA THR A 135 0.75 1.63 13.81
C THR A 135 -0.74 1.78 13.59
N MET A 136 -1.23 2.92 13.13
CA MET A 136 -2.64 3.09 12.77
C MET A 136 -2.74 3.84 11.45
N VAL A 137 -3.36 3.22 10.44
CA VAL A 137 -3.46 3.79 9.08
C VAL A 137 -4.87 3.69 8.51
N ARG A 138 -5.21 4.62 7.61
CA ARG A 138 -6.40 4.55 6.76
C ARG A 138 -6.01 4.84 5.33
N ILE A 139 -6.15 3.85 4.44
CA ILE A 139 -5.72 3.90 3.04
C ILE A 139 -6.90 3.56 2.11
N GLY A 140 -6.96 4.22 0.96
CA GLY A 140 -8.07 4.09 0.02
C GLY A 140 -7.80 4.59 -1.39
N ASN A 141 -8.78 4.36 -2.26
CA ASN A 141 -8.80 4.89 -3.62
C ASN A 141 -9.20 6.36 -3.62
N HIS A 142 -8.79 7.09 -4.66
CA HIS A 142 -9.11 8.50 -4.88
C HIS A 142 -8.60 9.43 -3.77
N PHE A 143 -7.46 9.09 -3.18
CA PHE A 143 -6.89 9.90 -2.09
C PHE A 143 -6.60 11.34 -2.54
N GLY A 144 -7.06 12.30 -1.73
CA GLY A 144 -6.90 13.73 -2.02
C GLY A 144 -7.99 14.33 -2.91
N THR A 145 -9.02 13.57 -3.30
CA THR A 145 -10.19 14.07 -4.04
C THR A 145 -11.46 13.97 -3.20
N GLU A 146 -12.57 14.52 -3.70
CA GLU A 146 -13.90 14.39 -3.07
C GLU A 146 -14.41 12.94 -3.04
N ASP A 147 -13.91 12.09 -3.95
CA ASP A 147 -14.28 10.68 -4.09
C ASP A 147 -13.45 9.75 -3.18
N TYR A 148 -12.65 10.29 -2.26
CA TYR A 148 -11.76 9.50 -1.41
C TYR A 148 -12.53 8.42 -0.63
N HIS A 149 -12.19 7.16 -0.88
CA HIS A 149 -12.83 6.01 -0.27
C HIS A 149 -11.82 5.15 0.51
N PRO A 150 -11.61 5.40 1.82
CA PRO A 150 -10.77 4.56 2.67
C PRO A 150 -11.46 3.22 2.96
N PHE A 151 -10.90 2.15 2.43
CA PHE A 151 -11.39 0.79 2.67
C PHE A 151 -10.43 -0.07 3.48
N PHE A 152 -9.14 0.30 3.53
CA PHE A 152 -8.14 -0.42 4.32
C PHE A 152 -7.82 0.36 5.59
N GLN A 153 -8.16 -0.22 6.74
CA GLN A 153 -7.83 0.31 8.05
C GLN A 153 -7.09 -0.77 8.82
N ALA A 154 -5.93 -0.43 9.36
CA ALA A 154 -5.11 -1.38 10.09
C ALA A 154 -4.55 -0.77 11.36
N GLU A 155 -4.54 -1.59 12.41
CA GLU A 155 -3.82 -1.35 13.65
C GLU A 155 -2.73 -2.41 13.81
N ILE A 156 -1.48 -1.98 13.89
CA ILE A 156 -0.34 -2.84 14.19
C ILE A 156 -0.20 -2.94 15.70
N THR A 157 -0.63 -4.07 16.24
CA THR A 157 -0.52 -4.36 17.69
C THR A 157 0.83 -4.94 18.09
N ARG A 158 1.56 -5.51 17.12
CA ARG A 158 2.90 -6.08 17.34
C ARG A 158 3.68 -6.14 16.03
N ALA A 159 4.96 -5.76 16.08
CA ALA A 159 5.95 -6.03 15.04
C ALA A 159 7.18 -6.73 15.63
N ARG A 160 7.92 -7.43 14.76
CA ARG A 160 9.21 -8.07 15.07
C ARG A 160 10.14 -7.90 13.88
N TYR A 161 11.35 -7.44 14.13
CA TYR A 161 12.41 -7.31 13.11
C TYR A 161 13.56 -8.26 13.43
N ARG A 162 14.19 -8.82 12.39
CA ARG A 162 15.28 -9.80 12.48
C ARG A 162 16.36 -9.48 11.48
#